data_AF-A0A3P4B0V3-F1
#
_entry.id   AF-A0A3P4B0V3-F1
#
_cell.length_a   1.000
_cell.length_b   1.000
_cell.length_c   1.000
_cell.angle_alpha   90.00
_cell.angle_beta   90.00
_cell.angle_gamma   90.00
#
_symmetry.space_group_name_H-M   'P 1'
#
loop_
_entity.id
_entity.type
_entity.pdbx_description
1 polymer ?
#
loop_
_entity_poly.entity_id
_entity_poly.type
_entity_poly.pdbx_seq_one_letter_code
_entity_poly.pdbx_strand_id
1 'polypeptide(L)'
;MRALLLALCLSLSGLWGCAQSAPRAGDVIVVEGRILLKGSEPFVSAVLETKDAQWTLRGLTRQQMLELQSRNAVVAGKVVRPPGEGLPAQLDVQSLR
;
A
#
# COMPACT_ATOMS: atom_id res chain seq x y z
N MET A 1 -21.66 14.97 -52.37
CA MET A 1 -21.18 15.79 -51.24
C MET A 1 -22.26 15.81 -50.15
N ARG A 2 -22.50 14.66 -49.51
CA ARG A 2 -23.52 14.48 -48.47
C ARG A 2 -22.84 13.78 -47.30
N ALA A 3 -22.74 14.53 -46.21
CA ALA A 3 -22.61 14.05 -44.86
C ALA A 3 -21.40 13.14 -44.57
N LEU A 4 -20.21 13.72 -44.74
CA LEU A 4 -18.94 13.29 -44.13
C LEU A 4 -18.94 13.57 -42.59
N LEU A 5 -20.09 13.41 -41.93
CA LEU A 5 -20.42 14.00 -40.63
C LEU A 5 -20.74 12.98 -39.52
N LEU A 6 -20.45 11.69 -39.73
CA LEU A 6 -20.75 10.62 -38.76
C LEU A 6 -19.51 10.02 -38.07
N ALA A 7 -18.30 10.50 -38.37
CA ALA A 7 -17.07 9.87 -37.88
C ALA A 7 -16.43 10.54 -36.64
N LEU A 8 -17.06 11.56 -36.02
CA LEU A 8 -16.41 12.42 -35.01
C LEU A 8 -16.83 12.18 -33.56
N CYS A 9 -17.68 11.19 -33.25
CA CYS A 9 -18.22 11.01 -31.90
C CYS A 9 -17.72 9.77 -31.12
N LEU A 10 -16.83 8.94 -31.68
CA LEU A 10 -16.41 7.69 -31.03
C LEU A 10 -15.10 7.76 -30.23
N SER A 11 -14.42 8.90 -30.14
CA SER A 11 -13.08 8.99 -29.52
C SER A 11 -13.03 9.61 -28.11
N LEU A 12 -14.17 9.81 -27.42
CA LEU A 12 -14.21 10.44 -26.10
C LEU A 12 -14.65 9.54 -24.93
N SER A 13 -14.37 8.24 -24.98
CA SER A 13 -14.42 7.40 -23.76
C SER A 13 -13.05 7.47 -23.07
N GLY A 14 -12.70 8.69 -22.64
CA GLY A 14 -11.47 9.00 -21.93
C GLY A 14 -11.40 8.26 -20.60
N LEU A 15 -10.35 7.45 -20.47
CA LEU A 15 -9.47 7.39 -19.30
C LEU A 15 -10.17 7.69 -17.96
N TRP A 16 -10.86 6.68 -17.41
CA TRP A 16 -10.96 6.56 -15.95
C TRP A 16 -9.56 6.25 -15.42
N GLY A 17 -8.74 7.29 -15.33
CA GLY A 17 -7.59 7.27 -14.44
C GLY A 17 -8.12 7.12 -13.04
N CYS A 18 -7.95 5.93 -12.46
CA CYS A 18 -8.14 5.71 -11.03
C CYS A 18 -7.13 6.60 -10.31
N ALA A 19 -7.51 7.85 -10.04
CA ALA A 19 -6.86 8.64 -9.01
C ALA A 19 -7.15 7.92 -7.69
N GLN A 20 -6.29 6.96 -7.36
CA GLN A 20 -6.41 6.14 -6.18
C GLN A 20 -6.30 7.09 -4.99
N SER A 21 -7.43 7.30 -4.31
CA SER A 21 -7.49 8.23 -3.19
C SER A 21 -6.45 7.83 -2.15
N ALA A 22 -5.78 8.82 -1.56
CA ALA A 22 -4.79 8.57 -0.53
C ALA A 22 -5.42 7.72 0.60
N PRO A 23 -4.72 6.68 1.10
CA PRO A 23 -5.25 5.80 2.14
C PRO A 23 -5.69 6.59 3.37
N ARG A 24 -6.81 6.20 3.98
CA ARG A 24 -7.34 6.80 5.21
C ARG A 24 -7.38 5.77 6.33
N ALA A 25 -7.39 6.25 7.57
CA ALA A 25 -7.57 5.37 8.72
C ALA A 25 -8.89 4.60 8.60
N GLY A 26 -8.84 3.29 8.79
CA GLY A 26 -9.98 2.38 8.64
C GLY A 26 -10.00 1.61 7.33
N ASP A 27 -9.35 2.10 6.27
CA ASP A 27 -9.34 1.45 4.95
C ASP A 27 -8.62 0.09 5.02
N VAL A 28 -9.07 -0.87 4.23
CA VAL A 28 -8.32 -2.11 3.97
C VAL A 28 -7.59 -1.93 2.64
N ILE A 29 -6.27 -1.99 2.68
CA ILE A 29 -5.41 -1.80 1.50
C ILE A 29 -4.49 -3.00 1.31
N VAL A 30 -4.05 -3.19 0.06
CA VAL A 30 -3.00 -4.14 -0.30
C VAL A 30 -1.79 -3.35 -0.75
N VAL A 31 -0.64 -3.63 -0.14
CA VAL A 31 0.60 -2.90 -0.37
C VAL A 31 1.74 -3.89 -0.58
N GLU A 32 2.53 -3.67 -1.62
CA GLU A 32 3.70 -4.47 -1.94
C GLU A 32 4.97 -3.70 -1.62
N GLY A 33 5.96 -4.38 -1.03
CA GLY A 33 7.22 -3.76 -0.69
C GLY A 33 8.21 -4.73 -0.06
N ARG A 34 9.30 -4.18 0.47
CA ARG A 34 10.33 -4.94 1.18
C ARG A 34 10.16 -4.82 2.68
N ILE A 35 10.16 -5.94 3.39
CA ILE A 35 10.07 -5.95 4.85
C ILE A 35 11.47 -5.81 5.47
N LEU A 36 11.61 -4.83 6.37
CA LEU A 36 12.81 -4.56 7.16
C LEU A 36 12.46 -4.64 8.64
N LEU A 37 13.39 -5.11 9.46
CA LEU A 37 13.28 -5.02 10.91
C LEU A 37 14.05 -3.78 11.38
N LYS A 38 13.37 -2.86 12.08
CA LYS A 38 13.97 -1.65 12.65
C LYS A 38 13.92 -1.71 14.17
N GLY A 39 14.94 -1.13 14.80
CA GLY A 39 15.11 -1.13 16.25
C GLY A 39 16.05 -2.23 16.75
N SER A 40 16.13 -2.32 18.08
CA SER A 40 16.97 -3.28 18.80
C SER A 40 16.07 -4.14 19.68
N GLU A 41 16.48 -5.37 19.98
CA GLU A 41 15.73 -6.19 20.94
C GLU A 41 15.65 -5.47 22.31
N PRO A 42 14.49 -5.53 23.00
CA PRO A 42 13.23 -6.21 22.65
C PRO A 42 12.24 -5.38 21.80
N PHE A 43 12.60 -4.15 21.43
CA PHE A 43 11.74 -3.18 20.74
C PHE A 43 11.93 -3.19 19.21
N VAL A 44 11.86 -4.38 18.61
CA VAL A 44 11.96 -4.55 17.15
C VAL A 44 10.59 -4.39 16.51
N SER A 45 10.51 -3.64 15.40
CA SER A 45 9.30 -3.46 14.60
C SER A 45 9.55 -3.88 13.15
N ALA A 46 8.59 -4.58 12.55
CA ALA A 46 8.58 -4.84 11.12
C ALA A 46 8.06 -3.61 10.36
N VAL A 47 8.79 -3.22 9.33
CA VAL A 47 8.49 -2.07 8.48
C VAL A 47 8.47 -2.52 7.03
N LEU A 48 7.34 -2.34 6.36
CA LEU A 48 7.22 -2.51 4.91
C LEU A 48 7.65 -1.21 4.22
N GLU A 49 8.74 -1.27 3.47
CA GLU A 49 9.23 -0.18 2.63
C GLU A 49 8.70 -0.33 1.21
N THR A 50 8.00 0.69 0.75
CA THR A 50 7.40 0.78 -0.59
C THR A 50 8.06 1.93 -1.35
N LYS A 51 7.67 2.15 -2.61
CA LYS A 51 8.18 3.29 -3.38
C LYS A 51 7.77 4.65 -2.79
N ASP A 52 6.58 4.71 -2.21
CA ASP A 52 5.93 5.98 -1.84
C ASP A 52 5.87 6.21 -0.32
N ALA A 53 5.97 5.15 0.48
CA ALA A 53 5.80 5.21 1.93
C ALA A 53 6.50 4.07 2.67
N GLN A 54 6.69 4.27 3.98
CA GLN A 54 7.06 3.21 4.92
C GLN A 54 5.90 2.93 5.86
N TRP A 55 5.59 1.64 6.06
CA TRP A 55 4.49 1.18 6.89
C TRP A 55 4.97 0.29 8.02
N THR A 56 4.76 0.72 9.26
CA THR A 56 4.96 -0.15 10.43
C THR A 56 3.85 -1.19 10.46
N LEU A 57 4.24 -2.47 10.51
CA LEU A 57 3.34 -3.61 10.52
C LEU A 57 3.02 -4.02 11.97
N ARG A 58 1.74 -4.10 12.31
CA ARG A 58 1.24 -4.65 13.59
C ARG A 58 0.66 -6.04 13.41
N GLY A 59 0.53 -6.76 14.52
CA GLY A 59 -0.12 -8.07 14.55
C GLY A 59 0.79 -9.25 14.15
N LEU A 60 2.06 -8.98 13.86
CA LEU A 60 3.03 -10.02 13.54
C LEU A 60 3.65 -10.62 14.80
N THR A 61 3.78 -11.95 14.81
CA THR A 61 4.56 -12.66 15.82
C THR A 61 6.06 -12.45 15.57
N ARG A 62 6.89 -12.67 16.61
CA ARG A 62 8.36 -12.61 16.48
C ARG A 62 8.87 -13.57 15.40
N GLN A 63 8.32 -14.78 15.33
CA GLN A 63 8.71 -15.77 14.33
C GLN A 63 8.41 -15.27 12.90
N GLN A 64 7.22 -14.73 12.65
CA GLN A 64 6.86 -14.16 11.35
C GLN A 64 7.78 -12.99 10.97
N MET A 65 8.12 -12.11 11.93
CA MET A 65 9.04 -11.00 11.68
C MET A 65 10.43 -11.48 11.24
N LEU A 66 10.95 -12.54 11.86
CA LEU A 66 12.24 -13.13 11.50
C LEU A 66 12.17 -13.83 10.13
N GLU A 67 11.09 -14.56 9.84
CA GLU A 67 10.90 -15.25 8.56
C GLU A 67 10.82 -14.26 7.38
N LEU A 68 10.18 -13.12 7.59
CA LEU A 68 9.94 -12.08 6.58
C LEU A 68 11.11 -11.09 6.43
N GLN A 69 12.11 -11.14 7.30
CA GLN A 69 13.21 -10.18 7.30
C GLN A 69 13.89 -10.12 5.93
N SER A 70 14.02 -8.90 5.40
CA SER A 70 14.67 -8.58 4.12
C SER A 70 13.98 -9.17 2.87
N ARG A 71 12.76 -9.72 3.00
CA ARG A 71 11.98 -10.27 1.88
C ARG A 71 11.05 -9.24 1.26
N ASN A 72 10.74 -9.43 -0.02
CA ASN A 72 9.59 -8.77 -0.65
C ASN A 72 8.31 -9.50 -0.24
N ALA A 73 7.26 -8.75 0.05
CA ALA A 73 5.98 -9.30 0.46
C ALA A 73 4.82 -8.42 -0.02
N VAL A 74 3.67 -9.07 -0.22
CA VAL A 74 2.39 -8.40 -0.43
C VAL A 74 1.61 -8.46 0.87
N VAL A 75 1.33 -7.29 1.46
CA VAL A 75 0.64 -7.14 2.74
C VAL A 75 -0.76 -6.62 2.48
N ALA A 76 -1.78 -7.37 2.91
CA ALA A 76 -3.13 -6.84 3.05
C ALA A 76 -3.38 -6.49 4.53
N GLY A 77 -3.83 -5.27 4.78
CA GLY A 77 -4.01 -4.81 6.15
C GLY A 77 -4.95 -3.62 6.27
N LYS A 78 -5.44 -3.40 7.49
CA LYS A 78 -6.25 -2.24 7.84
C LYS A 78 -5.33 -1.06 8.19
N VAL A 79 -5.55 0.08 7.57
CA VAL A 79 -4.83 1.33 7.87
C VAL A 79 -5.21 1.78 9.27
N VAL A 80 -4.27 1.71 10.20
CA VAL A 80 -4.40 2.28 11.54
C VAL A 80 -4.03 3.76 11.50
N ARG A 81 -2.95 4.08 10.77
CA ARG A 81 -2.49 5.44 10.55
C ARG A 81 -2.07 5.59 9.09
N PRO A 82 -2.68 6.52 8.33
CA PRO A 82 -2.25 6.79 6.97
C PRO A 82 -0.87 7.45 6.94
N PRO A 83 -0.16 7.42 5.80
CA PRO A 83 1.07 8.17 5.61
C PRO A 83 0.78 9.68 5.67
N GLY A 84 1.69 10.43 6.28
CA GLY A 84 1.57 11.87 6.48
C GLY A 84 2.73 12.43 7.28
N GLU A 85 2.72 13.74 7.54
CA GLU A 85 3.81 14.39 8.24
C GLU A 85 3.81 14.08 9.75
N GLY A 86 4.98 13.67 10.26
CA GLY A 86 5.27 13.62 11.69
C GLY A 86 5.16 12.25 12.37
N LEU A 87 4.41 11.28 11.81
CA LEU A 87 4.26 9.95 12.42
C LEU A 87 4.30 8.83 11.36
N PRO A 88 4.96 7.69 11.65
CA PRO A 88 5.09 6.61 10.68
C PRO A 88 3.72 5.99 10.38
N ALA A 89 3.45 5.74 9.10
CA ALA A 89 2.23 5.07 8.66
C ALA A 89 2.16 3.66 9.28
N GLN A 90 0.95 3.16 9.49
CA GLN A 90 0.76 1.92 10.24
C GLN A 90 -0.37 1.07 9.67
N LEU A 91 -0.06 -0.21 9.49
CA LEU A 91 -1.00 -1.25 9.06
C LEU A 91 -1.17 -2.28 10.17
N ASP A 92 -2.42 -2.65 10.41
CA ASP A 92 -2.75 -3.87 11.14
C ASP A 92 -2.86 -5.02 10.14
N VAL A 93 -1.94 -5.97 10.21
CA VAL A 93 -1.79 -7.00 9.17
C VAL A 93 -2.92 -8.01 9.27
N GLN A 94 -3.62 -8.22 8.15
CA GLN A 94 -4.65 -9.23 8.03
C GLN A 94 -4.15 -10.46 7.26
N SER A 95 -3.32 -10.26 6.24
CA SER A 95 -2.67 -11.36 5.52
C SER A 95 -1.35 -10.92 4.88
N LEU A 96 -0.48 -11.91 4.64
CA LEU A 96 0.86 -11.77 4.06
C LEU A 96 1.03 -12.85 2.98
N ARG A 97 1.63 -12.47 1.85
CA ARG A 97 2.00 -13.38 0.76
C ARG A 97 3.40 -13.07 0.26
#